data_AF-A0A260YQA6-F1
#
_entry.id   AF-A0A260YQA6-F1
#
_cell.length_a   1.000
_cell.length_b   1.000
_cell.length_c   1.000
_cell.angle_alpha   90.00
_cell.angle_beta   90.00
_cell.angle_gamma   90.00
#
_symmetry.space_group_name_H-M   'P 1'
#
loop_
_entity.id
_entity.type
_entity.pdbx_description
1 polymer ?
#
loop_
_entity_poly.entity_id
_entity_poly.type
_entity_poly.pdbx_seq_one_letter_code
_entity_poly.pdbx_strand_id
1 'polypeptide(L)'
;MDTQIKCVREEIENVQLLLIAIERQTGHIEIDRLLQDANSSLMKTETHMFRLESHLGKEPPTVRQITSYKVDQLKSDVYLIKNSLRSMTNRHNNRKKQAQEKEELLKRRFTTNQETRIDQMITQGANIFDDLQKQKFNLRSINKRFHFLTKSLGLSDTTIRLIEKRVREDKKLFIAGVICCLIFMFCFYYWWQYC
;
A
#
# COMPACT_ATOMS: atom_id res chain seq x y z
N MET A 1 -30.11 -1.99 -8.96
CA MET A 1 -28.73 -1.84 -9.49
C MET A 1 -27.98 -0.68 -8.85
N ASP A 2 -28.57 0.51 -8.74
CA ASP A 2 -27.85 1.68 -8.20
C ASP A 2 -27.32 1.51 -6.77
N THR A 3 -28.04 0.81 -5.89
CA THR A 3 -27.56 0.50 -4.53
C THR A 3 -26.35 -0.43 -4.52
N GLN A 4 -26.29 -1.39 -5.45
CA GLN A 4 -25.15 -2.31 -5.60
C GLN A 4 -23.94 -1.57 -6.19
N ILE A 5 -24.18 -0.69 -7.18
CA ILE A 5 -23.13 0.16 -7.77
C ILE A 5 -22.55 1.12 -6.72
N LYS A 6 -23.39 1.69 -5.84
CA LYS A 6 -22.94 2.50 -4.70
C LYS A 6 -22.09 1.70 -3.72
N CYS A 7 -22.51 0.48 -3.37
CA CYS A 7 -21.76 -0.39 -2.46
C CYS A 7 -20.40 -0.81 -3.04
N VAL A 8 -20.34 -1.17 -4.33
CA VAL A 8 -19.07 -1.49 -5.00
C VAL A 8 -18.15 -0.26 -5.06
N ARG A 9 -18.74 0.93 -5.31
CA ARG A 9 -17.99 2.18 -5.31
C ARG A 9 -17.39 2.45 -3.93
N GLU A 10 -18.19 2.42 -2.87
CA GLU A 10 -17.74 2.64 -1.50
C GLU A 10 -16.61 1.67 -1.09
N GLU A 11 -16.69 0.41 -1.52
CA GLU A 11 -15.62 -0.56 -1.22
C GLU A 11 -14.36 -0.32 -2.06
N ILE A 12 -14.49 0.08 -3.34
CA ILE A 12 -13.36 0.53 -4.16
C ILE A 12 -12.65 1.70 -3.49
N GLU A 13 -13.41 2.64 -2.96
CA GLU A 13 -12.91 3.81 -2.23
C GLU A 13 -12.18 3.40 -0.95
N ASN A 14 -12.71 2.47 -0.17
CA ASN A 14 -12.04 1.93 1.01
C ASN A 14 -10.67 1.29 0.67
N VAL A 15 -10.60 0.47 -0.37
CA VAL A 15 -9.33 -0.16 -0.79
C VAL A 15 -8.30 0.89 -1.23
N GLN A 16 -8.76 1.89 -1.98
CA GLN A 16 -7.97 3.03 -2.44
C GLN A 16 -7.36 3.85 -1.30
N LEU A 17 -8.13 4.06 -0.24
CA LEU A 17 -7.74 4.76 0.97
C LEU A 17 -6.73 3.97 1.82
N LEU A 18 -6.88 2.64 1.87
CA LEU A 18 -5.89 1.75 2.48
C LEU A 18 -4.58 1.77 1.70
N LEU A 19 -4.62 1.78 0.36
CA LEU A 19 -3.45 1.91 -0.52
C LEU A 19 -2.64 3.18 -0.23
N ILE A 20 -3.29 4.34 -0.11
CA ILE A 20 -2.61 5.59 0.26
C ILE A 20 -1.99 5.51 1.67
N ALA A 21 -2.70 4.88 2.61
CA ALA A 21 -2.18 4.72 3.97
C ALA A 21 -0.91 3.85 4.00
N ILE A 22 -0.88 2.77 3.21
CA ILE A 22 0.30 1.90 3.06
C ILE A 22 1.46 2.67 2.42
N GLU A 23 1.22 3.52 1.42
CA GLU A 23 2.28 4.36 0.82
C GLU A 23 2.88 5.38 1.80
N ARG A 24 2.09 5.84 2.79
CA ARG A 24 2.49 6.88 3.74
C ARG A 24 3.10 6.36 5.02
N GLN A 25 2.83 5.10 5.37
CA GLN A 25 3.41 4.46 6.55
C GLN A 25 4.86 4.03 6.32
N THR A 26 5.67 4.22 7.35
CA THR A 26 7.12 3.96 7.33
C THR A 26 7.50 2.73 8.18
N GLY A 27 6.55 2.17 8.95
CA GLY A 27 6.78 1.05 9.87
C GLY A 27 6.41 -0.32 9.29
N HIS A 28 7.32 -1.30 9.36
CA HIS A 28 7.16 -2.62 8.74
C HIS A 28 5.99 -3.45 9.28
N ILE A 29 5.70 -3.39 10.59
CA ILE A 29 4.64 -4.19 11.24
C ILE A 29 3.25 -3.67 10.88
N GLU A 30 3.14 -2.36 10.70
CA GLU A 30 1.88 -1.70 10.41
C GLU A 30 1.47 -1.88 8.93
N ILE A 31 2.48 -1.90 8.05
CA ILE A 31 2.32 -2.22 6.64
C ILE A 31 1.72 -3.63 6.45
N ASP A 32 2.10 -4.63 7.26
CA ASP A 32 1.52 -5.98 7.17
C ASP A 32 0.03 -6.01 7.47
N ARG A 33 -0.38 -5.36 8.55
CA ARG A 33 -1.79 -5.29 8.96
C ARG A 33 -2.62 -4.58 7.89
N LEU A 34 -2.13 -3.45 7.40
CA LEU A 34 -2.81 -2.72 6.33
C LEU A 34 -2.87 -3.50 5.00
N LEU A 35 -1.82 -4.26 4.65
CA LEU A 35 -1.83 -5.14 3.47
C LEU A 35 -2.86 -6.26 3.62
N GLN A 36 -3.00 -6.81 4.82
CA GLN A 36 -4.02 -7.83 5.12
C GLN A 36 -5.43 -7.25 5.02
N ASP A 37 -5.67 -6.07 5.59
CA ASP A 37 -6.96 -5.37 5.51
C ASP A 37 -7.32 -5.02 4.06
N ALA A 38 -6.36 -4.53 3.29
CA ALA A 38 -6.55 -4.20 1.88
C ALA A 38 -6.87 -5.44 1.03
N ASN A 39 -6.24 -6.59 1.31
CA ASN A 39 -6.58 -7.85 0.64
C ASN A 39 -7.98 -8.36 1.02
N SER A 40 -8.37 -8.24 2.29
CA SER A 40 -9.71 -8.61 2.75
C SER A 40 -10.80 -7.77 2.08
N SER A 41 -10.59 -6.45 2.00
CA SER A 41 -11.51 -5.53 1.31
C SER A 41 -11.54 -5.79 -0.21
N LEU A 42 -10.40 -6.08 -0.84
CA LEU A 42 -10.36 -6.49 -2.26
C LEU A 42 -11.20 -7.74 -2.54
N MET A 43 -11.14 -8.76 -1.66
CA MET A 43 -11.96 -9.97 -1.81
C MET A 43 -13.46 -9.69 -1.70
N LYS A 44 -13.85 -8.75 -0.82
CA LYS A 44 -15.24 -8.28 -0.74
C LYS A 44 -15.64 -7.59 -2.04
N THR A 45 -14.82 -6.67 -2.56
CA THR A 45 -15.06 -5.98 -3.84
C THR A 45 -15.23 -6.95 -5.00
N GLU A 46 -14.39 -7.98 -5.11
CA GLU A 46 -14.52 -9.03 -6.14
C GLU A 46 -15.85 -9.80 -5.99
N THR A 47 -16.27 -10.09 -4.75
CA THR A 47 -17.55 -10.75 -4.49
C THR A 47 -18.75 -9.87 -4.85
N HIS A 48 -18.70 -8.57 -4.54
CA HIS A 48 -19.74 -7.62 -4.92
C HIS A 48 -19.79 -7.43 -6.45
N MET A 49 -18.64 -7.42 -7.12
CA MET A 49 -18.55 -7.36 -8.58
C MET A 49 -19.22 -8.58 -9.24
N PHE A 50 -18.95 -9.78 -8.72
CA PHE A 50 -19.54 -11.02 -9.23
C PHE A 50 -21.08 -11.02 -9.08
N ARG A 51 -21.58 -10.51 -7.95
CA ARG A 51 -23.03 -10.34 -7.72
C ARG A 51 -23.66 -9.32 -8.68
N LEU A 52 -22.93 -8.25 -9.00
CA LEU A 52 -23.36 -7.22 -9.95
C LEU A 52 -23.42 -7.77 -11.38
N GLU A 53 -22.41 -8.53 -11.82
CA GLU A 53 -22.40 -9.21 -13.13
C GLU A 53 -23.56 -10.21 -13.26
N SER A 54 -23.85 -10.98 -12.21
CA SER A 54 -24.98 -11.92 -12.18
C SER A 54 -26.33 -11.21 -12.33
N HIS A 55 -26.49 -10.02 -11.73
CA HIS A 55 -27.69 -9.20 -11.85
C HIS A 55 -27.85 -8.57 -13.22
N LEU A 56 -26.73 -8.17 -13.86
CA LEU A 56 -26.72 -7.61 -15.21
C LEU A 56 -27.29 -8.59 -16.25
N GLY A 57 -27.12 -9.90 -16.05
CA GLY A 57 -27.69 -10.95 -16.91
C GLY A 57 -29.22 -11.03 -16.85
N LYS A 58 -29.86 -10.43 -15.84
CA LYS A 58 -31.32 -10.47 -15.63
C LYS A 58 -32.04 -9.22 -16.14
N GLU A 59 -31.31 -8.23 -16.63
CA GLU A 59 -31.88 -6.94 -17.08
C GLU A 59 -32.30 -6.94 -18.56
N PRO A 60 -33.31 -6.15 -18.93
CA PRO A 60 -33.74 -5.99 -20.32
C PRO A 60 -32.61 -5.39 -21.19
N PRO A 61 -32.59 -5.67 -22.51
CA PRO A 61 -31.43 -5.44 -23.39
C PRO A 61 -30.93 -4.00 -23.47
N THR A 62 -31.83 -3.02 -23.37
CA THR A 62 -31.53 -1.58 -23.47
C THR A 62 -30.81 -1.03 -22.25
N VAL A 63 -31.22 -1.44 -21.04
CA VAL A 63 -30.56 -1.04 -19.77
C VAL A 63 -29.23 -1.78 -19.62
N ARG A 64 -29.18 -3.03 -20.08
CA ARG A 64 -27.98 -3.88 -20.03
C ARG A 64 -26.78 -3.26 -20.75
N GLN A 65 -26.96 -2.61 -21.90
CA GLN A 65 -25.84 -2.00 -22.62
C GLN A 65 -25.18 -0.85 -21.84
N ILE A 66 -25.99 0.07 -21.29
CA ILE A 66 -25.49 1.23 -20.53
C ILE A 66 -24.86 0.77 -19.21
N THR A 67 -25.48 -0.20 -18.54
CA THR A 67 -24.96 -0.72 -17.27
C THR A 67 -23.73 -1.62 -17.47
N SER A 68 -23.62 -2.32 -18.60
CA SER A 68 -22.41 -3.10 -18.96
C SER A 68 -21.19 -2.22 -19.02
N TYR A 69 -21.28 -1.05 -19.68
CA TYR A 69 -20.16 -0.12 -19.75
C TYR A 69 -19.67 0.33 -18.36
N LYS A 70 -20.60 0.63 -17.44
CA LYS A 70 -20.26 0.99 -16.05
C LYS A 70 -19.63 -0.17 -15.29
N VAL A 71 -20.13 -1.39 -15.48
CA VAL A 71 -19.57 -2.62 -14.88
C VAL A 71 -18.17 -2.89 -15.41
N ASP A 72 -17.95 -2.74 -16.72
CA ASP A 72 -16.64 -2.92 -17.36
C ASP A 72 -15.62 -1.88 -16.86
N GLN A 73 -16.06 -0.63 -16.67
CA GLN A 73 -15.24 0.41 -16.06
C GLN A 73 -14.81 0.04 -14.63
N LEU A 74 -15.76 -0.35 -13.79
CA LEU A 74 -15.47 -0.77 -12.42
C LEU A 74 -14.55 -2.01 -12.38
N LYS A 75 -14.70 -2.95 -13.32
CA LYS A 75 -13.84 -4.13 -13.44
C LYS A 75 -12.41 -3.78 -13.79
N SER A 76 -12.22 -2.84 -14.71
CA SER A 76 -10.92 -2.25 -15.01
C SER A 76 -10.31 -1.60 -13.75
N ASP A 77 -11.10 -0.89 -12.96
CA ASP A 77 -10.64 -0.24 -11.73
C ASP A 77 -10.19 -1.24 -10.67
N VAL A 78 -10.97 -2.30 -10.44
CA VAL A 78 -10.61 -3.41 -9.53
C VAL A 78 -9.31 -4.09 -9.97
N TYR A 79 -9.14 -4.30 -11.27
CA TYR A 79 -7.92 -4.88 -11.83
C TYR A 79 -6.68 -4.01 -11.57
N LEU A 80 -6.79 -2.69 -11.75
CA LEU A 80 -5.71 -1.74 -11.47
C LEU A 80 -5.33 -1.73 -9.98
N ILE A 81 -6.34 -1.71 -9.10
CA ILE A 81 -6.16 -1.76 -7.65
C ILE A 81 -5.46 -3.06 -7.23
N LYS A 82 -5.88 -4.20 -7.76
CA LYS A 82 -5.28 -5.52 -7.49
C LYS A 82 -3.81 -5.57 -7.90
N ASN A 83 -3.47 -5.03 -9.06
CA ASN A 83 -2.09 -4.97 -9.53
C ASN A 83 -1.21 -4.05 -8.67
N SER A 84 -1.77 -2.93 -8.20
CA SER A 84 -1.10 -2.04 -7.26
C SER A 84 -0.83 -2.73 -5.93
N LEU A 85 -1.86 -3.35 -5.33
CA LEU A 85 -1.75 -4.05 -4.06
C LEU A 85 -0.74 -5.20 -4.14
N ARG A 86 -0.75 -5.97 -5.24
CA ARG A 86 0.25 -7.02 -5.49
C ARG A 86 1.67 -6.45 -5.56
N SER A 87 1.86 -5.34 -6.28
CA SER A 87 3.17 -4.68 -6.38
C SER A 87 3.67 -4.19 -5.02
N MET A 88 2.78 -3.63 -4.19
CA MET A 88 3.11 -3.20 -2.82
C MET A 88 3.44 -4.38 -1.91
N THR A 89 2.64 -5.44 -1.97
CA THR A 89 2.88 -6.69 -1.22
C THR A 89 4.24 -7.30 -1.58
N ASN A 90 4.55 -7.39 -2.88
CA ASN A 90 5.82 -7.93 -3.34
C ASN A 90 7.02 -7.10 -2.85
N ARG A 91 6.91 -5.77 -2.90
CA ARG A 91 7.96 -4.87 -2.38
C ARG A 91 8.18 -5.05 -0.89
N HIS A 92 7.11 -5.17 -0.11
CA HIS A 92 7.19 -5.40 1.31
C HIS A 92 7.85 -6.75 1.64
N ASN A 93 7.42 -7.80 0.96
CA ASN A 93 8.00 -9.15 1.11
C ASN A 93 9.46 -9.19 0.69
N ASN A 94 9.83 -8.52 -0.40
CA ASN A 94 11.23 -8.45 -0.84
C ASN A 94 12.10 -7.68 0.15
N ARG A 95 11.61 -6.59 0.73
CA ARG A 95 12.33 -5.84 1.78
C ARG A 95 12.53 -6.68 3.03
N LYS A 96 11.52 -7.45 3.44
CA LYS A 96 11.62 -8.40 4.56
C LYS A 96 12.64 -9.50 4.29
N LYS A 97 12.58 -10.13 3.11
CA LYS A 97 13.56 -11.16 2.69
C LYS A 97 14.98 -10.61 2.69
N GLN A 98 15.19 -9.41 2.13
CA GLN A 98 16.51 -8.77 2.13
C GLN A 98 17.02 -8.45 3.54
N ALA A 99 16.14 -8.06 4.47
CA ALA A 99 16.52 -7.85 5.86
C ALA A 99 16.92 -9.18 6.54
N GLN A 100 16.13 -10.24 6.33
CA GLN A 100 16.43 -11.58 6.85
C GLN A 100 17.72 -12.15 6.27
N GLU A 101 17.92 -12.06 4.95
CA GLU A 101 19.15 -12.46 4.27
C GLU A 101 20.37 -11.70 4.81
N LYS A 102 20.25 -10.39 5.07
CA LYS A 102 21.32 -9.61 5.69
C LYS A 102 21.67 -10.12 7.09
N GLU A 103 20.68 -10.45 7.91
CA GLU A 103 20.91 -11.02 9.24
C GLU A 103 21.56 -12.42 9.17
N GLU A 104 21.12 -13.26 8.24
CA GLU A 104 21.74 -14.56 7.98
C GLU A 104 23.17 -14.44 7.46
N LEU A 105 23.43 -13.46 6.58
CA LEU A 105 24.77 -13.17 6.08
C LEU A 105 25.67 -12.62 7.18
N LEU A 106 25.17 -11.78 8.09
CA LEU A 106 25.93 -11.35 9.28
C LEU A 106 26.31 -12.55 10.17
N LYS A 107 25.45 -13.56 10.28
CA LYS A 107 25.75 -14.82 10.96
C LYS A 107 26.75 -15.70 10.19
N ARG A 108 26.72 -15.68 8.84
CA ARG A 108 27.61 -16.48 7.97
C ARG A 108 28.95 -15.81 7.61
N ARG A 109 29.10 -14.49 7.75
CA ARG A 109 30.30 -13.72 7.31
C ARG A 109 31.59 -14.08 8.06
N PHE A 110 31.51 -14.91 9.09
CA PHE A 110 32.68 -15.49 9.75
C PHE A 110 33.44 -16.53 8.89
N THR A 111 32.97 -16.88 7.69
CA THR A 111 33.68 -17.80 6.79
C THR A 111 33.95 -17.18 5.40
N THR A 112 35.23 -17.03 5.06
CA THR A 112 35.83 -16.43 3.86
C THR A 112 35.39 -17.06 2.54
N ASN A 113 34.85 -16.24 1.62
CA ASN A 113 34.93 -16.38 0.15
C ASN A 113 34.35 -15.10 -0.50
N GLN A 114 35.22 -14.15 -0.88
CA GLN A 114 34.81 -12.79 -1.32
C GLN A 114 34.80 -12.57 -2.85
N GLU A 115 35.61 -13.28 -3.63
CA GLU A 115 35.90 -12.88 -5.02
C GLU A 115 34.81 -13.31 -6.02
N THR A 116 34.31 -14.54 -5.94
CA THR A 116 33.26 -15.06 -6.86
C THR A 116 31.86 -14.50 -6.60
N ARG A 117 31.65 -13.87 -5.43
CA ARG A 117 30.34 -13.32 -5.03
C ARG A 117 30.07 -11.94 -5.60
N ILE A 118 31.12 -11.17 -5.90
CA ILE A 118 30.98 -9.79 -6.39
C ILE A 118 30.36 -9.81 -7.79
N ASP A 119 30.85 -10.66 -8.69
CA ASP A 119 30.32 -10.75 -10.06
C ASP A 119 28.86 -11.22 -10.09
N GLN A 120 28.52 -12.22 -9.26
CA GLN A 120 27.14 -12.69 -9.12
C GLN A 120 26.21 -11.60 -8.54
N MET A 121 26.69 -10.79 -7.59
CA MET A 121 25.92 -9.67 -7.04
C MET A 121 25.77 -8.51 -8.04
N ILE A 122 26.75 -8.25 -8.90
CA ILE A 122 26.68 -7.21 -9.94
C ILE A 122 25.63 -7.59 -10.98
N THR A 123 25.65 -8.83 -11.48
CA THR A 123 24.64 -9.32 -12.43
C THR A 123 23.24 -9.36 -11.80
N GLN A 124 23.11 -9.80 -10.55
CA GLN A 124 21.84 -9.82 -9.84
C GLN A 124 21.33 -8.40 -9.54
N GLY A 125 22.23 -7.46 -9.23
CA GLY A 125 21.92 -6.06 -8.96
C GLY A 125 21.37 -5.31 -10.19
N ALA A 126 21.90 -5.59 -11.38
CA ALA A 126 21.41 -5.01 -12.63
C ALA A 126 19.95 -5.41 -12.94
N ASN A 127 19.62 -6.69 -12.77
CA ASN A 127 18.27 -7.20 -13.01
C ASN A 127 17.25 -6.67 -11.99
N ILE A 128 17.66 -6.54 -10.72
CA ILE A 128 16.82 -5.95 -9.67
C ILE A 128 16.55 -4.46 -9.95
N PHE A 129 17.54 -3.73 -10.47
CA PHE A 129 17.38 -2.31 -10.76
C PHE A 129 16.33 -2.04 -11.84
N ASP A 130 16.33 -2.82 -12.93
CA ASP A 130 15.33 -2.71 -14.01
C ASP A 130 13.90 -3.02 -13.52
N ASP A 131 13.76 -4.04 -12.67
CA ASP A 131 12.48 -4.39 -12.03
C ASP A 131 11.98 -3.29 -11.09
N LEU A 132 12.86 -2.65 -10.32
CA LEU A 132 12.49 -1.53 -9.45
C LEU A 132 12.04 -0.31 -10.26
N GLN A 133 12.69 -0.04 -11.39
CA GLN A 133 12.31 1.04 -12.31
C GLN A 133 10.94 0.78 -12.94
N LYS A 134 10.69 -0.42 -13.45
CA LYS A 134 9.39 -0.85 -13.99
C LYS A 134 8.28 -0.77 -12.94
N GLN A 135 8.51 -1.27 -11.73
CA GLN A 135 7.52 -1.21 -10.66
C GLN A 135 7.21 0.25 -10.26
N LYS A 136 8.20 1.15 -10.25
CA LYS A 136 8.02 2.57 -9.88
C LYS A 136 7.21 3.33 -10.94
N PHE A 137 7.44 3.05 -12.21
CA PHE A 137 6.65 3.62 -13.30
C PHE A 137 5.20 3.14 -13.29
N ASN A 138 4.99 1.85 -13.05
CA ASN A 138 3.66 1.26 -13.04
C ASN A 138 2.78 1.81 -11.90
N LEU A 139 3.34 1.91 -10.69
CA LEU A 139 2.63 2.49 -9.54
C LEU A 139 2.36 3.99 -9.71
N ARG A 140 3.28 4.76 -10.31
CA ARG A 140 3.03 6.18 -10.61
C ARG A 140 1.90 6.36 -11.63
N SER A 141 1.82 5.51 -12.65
CA SER A 141 0.73 5.53 -13.63
C SER A 141 -0.61 5.19 -12.97
N ILE A 142 -0.63 4.15 -12.12
CA ILE A 142 -1.83 3.76 -11.37
C ILE A 142 -2.26 4.86 -10.40
N ASN A 143 -1.33 5.50 -9.67
CA ASN A 143 -1.63 6.58 -8.73
C ASN A 143 -2.18 7.82 -9.44
N LYS A 144 -1.65 8.18 -10.62
CA LYS A 144 -2.20 9.27 -11.45
C LYS A 144 -3.63 8.96 -11.93
N ARG A 145 -3.89 7.74 -12.39
CA ARG A 145 -5.24 7.31 -12.83
C ARG A 145 -6.20 7.24 -11.66
N PHE A 146 -5.72 6.79 -10.50
CA PHE A 146 -6.46 6.73 -9.27
C PHE A 146 -6.90 8.14 -8.81
N HIS A 147 -6.01 9.13 -8.79
CA HIS A 147 -6.36 10.52 -8.47
C HIS A 147 -7.41 11.13 -9.43
N PHE A 148 -7.42 10.72 -10.70
CA PHE A 148 -8.42 11.13 -11.69
C PHE A 148 -9.78 10.47 -11.45
N LEU A 149 -9.79 9.19 -11.08
CA LEU A 149 -11.00 8.43 -10.74
C LEU A 149 -11.63 8.91 -9.42
N THR A 150 -10.84 9.29 -8.42
CA THR A 150 -11.34 9.91 -7.18
C THR A 150 -12.12 11.21 -7.44
N LYS A 151 -11.66 12.04 -8.39
CA LYS A 151 -12.35 13.28 -8.77
C LYS A 151 -13.63 13.05 -9.58
N SER A 152 -13.69 11.95 -10.34
CA SER A 152 -14.86 11.63 -11.17
C SER A 152 -15.97 10.90 -10.41
N LEU A 153 -15.67 10.29 -9.25
CA LEU A 153 -16.60 9.43 -8.52
C LEU A 153 -17.28 10.09 -7.32
N GLY A 154 -16.87 11.32 -6.93
CA GLY A 154 -17.55 12.15 -5.94
C GLY A 154 -17.09 11.95 -4.50
N LEU A 155 -15.83 11.60 -4.28
CA LEU A 155 -15.27 11.41 -2.95
C LEU A 155 -14.80 12.71 -2.32
N SER A 156 -15.39 13.02 -1.17
CA SER A 156 -15.11 14.20 -0.35
C SER A 156 -13.70 14.15 0.25
N ASP A 157 -12.99 15.28 0.24
CA ASP A 157 -11.75 15.57 1.01
C ASP A 157 -11.81 15.12 2.49
N THR A 158 -13.00 14.86 3.00
CA THR A 158 -13.26 14.40 4.36
C THR A 158 -12.67 13.00 4.61
N THR A 159 -12.79 12.05 3.66
CA THR A 159 -12.31 10.67 3.88
C THR A 159 -10.78 10.56 3.78
N ILE A 160 -10.16 11.35 2.89
CA ILE A 160 -8.69 11.48 2.80
C ILE A 160 -8.13 12.07 4.10
N ARG A 161 -8.78 13.08 4.67
CA ARG A 161 -8.39 13.69 5.94
C ARG A 161 -8.48 12.74 7.14
N LEU A 162 -9.43 11.81 7.15
CA LEU A 162 -9.56 10.78 8.19
C LEU A 162 -8.37 9.80 8.19
N ILE A 163 -7.79 9.51 7.02
CA ILE A 163 -6.60 8.65 6.89
C ILE A 163 -5.31 9.39 7.25
N GLU A 164 -5.22 10.67 6.89
CA GLU A 164 -4.08 11.46 7.35
C GLU A 164 -4.04 11.60 8.88
N LYS A 165 -5.20 11.55 9.55
CA LYS A 165 -5.30 11.69 11.00
C LYS A 165 -4.73 10.47 11.73
N ARG A 166 -5.10 9.24 11.36
CA ARG A 166 -4.57 8.00 11.96
C ARG A 166 -3.03 7.88 11.85
N VAL A 167 -2.47 8.13 10.66
CA VAL A 167 -1.01 8.05 10.45
C VAL A 167 -0.23 9.19 11.11
N ARG A 168 -0.84 10.38 11.26
CA ARG A 168 -0.23 11.49 12.03
C ARG A 168 -0.30 11.25 13.53
N GLU A 169 -1.35 10.61 14.02
CA GLU A 169 -1.52 10.33 15.44
C GLU A 169 -0.43 9.37 15.95
N ASP A 170 -0.11 8.30 15.21
CA ASP A 170 0.97 7.39 15.58
C ASP A 170 2.36 8.05 15.54
N LYS A 171 2.59 8.99 14.60
CA LYS A 171 3.85 9.75 14.52
C LYS A 171 4.02 10.74 15.68
N LYS A 172 2.93 11.33 16.19
CA LYS A 172 2.98 12.27 17.32
C LYS A 172 3.40 11.60 18.62
N LEU A 173 2.94 10.37 18.86
CA LEU A 173 3.32 9.59 20.04
C LEU A 173 4.82 9.25 20.04
N PHE A 174 5.38 8.89 18.88
CA PHE A 174 6.82 8.65 18.74
C PHE A 174 7.65 9.92 18.99
N ILE A 175 7.25 11.05 18.42
CA ILE A 175 7.95 12.34 18.58
C ILE A 175 7.88 12.84 20.04
N ALA A 176 6.73 12.67 20.71
CA ALA A 176 6.58 13.02 22.12
C ALA A 176 7.54 12.21 23.01
N GLY A 177 7.72 10.92 22.75
CA GLY A 177 8.68 10.07 23.46
C GLY A 177 10.13 10.51 23.27
N VAL A 178 10.54 10.85 22.05
CA VAL A 178 11.91 11.34 21.76
C VAL A 178 12.19 12.65 22.48
N ILE A 179 11.25 13.59 22.49
CA ILE A 179 11.41 14.88 23.19
C ILE A 179 11.51 14.67 24.70
N CYS A 180 10.68 13.80 25.27
CA CYS A 180 10.72 13.49 26.70
C CYS A 180 12.08 12.91 27.13
N CYS A 181 12.63 11.98 26.36
CA CYS A 181 13.97 11.42 26.62
C CYS A 181 15.08 12.48 26.52
N LEU A 182 15.00 13.39 25.53
CA LEU A 182 15.98 14.47 25.37
C LEU A 182 15.93 15.47 26.53
N ILE A 183 14.74 15.82 27.02
CA ILE A 183 14.57 16.70 28.18
C ILE A 183 15.15 16.03 29.44
N PHE A 184 14.86 14.75 29.65
CA PHE A 184 15.39 14.01 30.80
C PHE A 184 16.92 13.94 30.77
N MET A 185 17.51 13.64 29.61
CA MET A 185 18.96 13.61 29.43
C MET A 185 19.59 14.99 29.65
N PHE A 186 18.95 16.06 29.17
CA PHE A 186 19.40 17.43 29.35
C PHE A 186 19.34 17.89 30.81
N CYS A 187 18.25 17.58 31.53
CA CYS A 187 18.13 17.86 32.96
C CYS A 187 19.22 17.14 33.76
N PHE A 188 19.50 15.89 33.44
CA PHE A 188 20.55 15.12 34.10
C PHE A 188 21.94 15.72 33.85
N TYR A 189 22.23 16.12 32.61
CA TYR A 189 23.48 16.80 32.27
C TYR A 189 23.63 18.14 32.99
N TYR A 190 22.57 18.95 33.03
CA TYR A 190 22.58 20.23 33.74
C TYR A 190 22.77 20.05 35.25
N TRP A 191 22.11 19.04 35.83
CA TRP A 191 22.27 18.73 37.24
C TRP A 191 23.70 18.27 37.57
N TRP A 192 24.30 17.46 36.71
CA TRP A 192 25.70 17.03 36.84
C TRP A 192 26.71 18.19 36.73
N GLN A 193 26.43 19.19 35.90
CA GLN A 193 27.35 20.33 35.71
C GLN A 193 27.28 21.36 36.85
N TYR A 194 26.16 21.42 37.58
CA TYR A 194 25.91 22.39 38.67
C TYR A 194 26.14 21.83 40.09
N CYS A 195 26.41 20.53 40.22
CA CYS A 195 26.79 19.85 41.47
C CYS A 195 28.30 19.60 41.48
#